data_AF-A0A954YDN3-F1
#
_entry.id   AF-A0A954YDN3-F1
#
_cell.length_a   1.000
_cell.length_b   1.000
_cell.length_c   1.000
_cell.angle_alpha   90.00
_cell.angle_beta   90.00
_cell.angle_gamma   90.00
#
_symmetry.space_group_name_H-M   'P 1'
#
loop_
_entity.id
_entity.type
_entity.pdbx_description
1 polymer ?
#
loop_
_entity_poly.entity_id
_entity_poly.type
_entity_poly.pdbx_seq_one_letter_code
_entity_poly.pdbx_strand_id
1 'polypeptide(L)'
;MTASINLVPVPFQRRQCRQRRRRAWGMVVCGLGALLGAAWLGERFWPDHARPLREHTATLKQRYSETRLELARATAERDAALERARVMLGMQARANWAEVLIAICQAIPAGVVLTASEGMNVGQSGDSDGSGLSVTLRGMCLGHAALAEFADALRRAETIARVEPGNVARAPVGGDEALSFELTLWAGGANQ
;
A
#
# COMPACT_ATOMS: atom_id res chain seq x y z
N MET A 1 11.59 48.66 -84.08
CA MET A 1 10.72 48.16 -83.00
C MET A 1 9.32 48.71 -83.26
N THR A 2 8.45 47.94 -83.90
CA THR A 2 7.07 48.37 -84.19
C THR A 2 6.19 48.12 -82.97
N ALA A 3 5.82 49.19 -82.27
CA ALA A 3 4.81 49.14 -81.21
C ALA A 3 3.43 49.08 -81.86
N SER A 4 2.81 47.90 -81.87
CA SER A 4 1.41 47.74 -82.26
C SER A 4 0.50 48.20 -81.11
N ILE A 5 -0.12 49.37 -81.26
CA ILE A 5 -1.13 49.87 -80.30
C ILE A 5 -2.44 49.16 -80.62
N ASN A 6 -2.78 48.16 -79.81
CA ASN A 6 -3.98 47.36 -79.97
C ASN A 6 -5.19 48.13 -79.39
N LEU A 7 -5.87 48.91 -80.22
CA LEU A 7 -7.07 49.67 -79.83
C LEU A 7 -8.28 48.72 -79.72
N VAL A 8 -8.49 48.18 -78.52
CA VAL A 8 -9.69 47.38 -78.23
C VAL A 8 -10.90 48.30 -78.03
N PRO A 9 -12.01 48.13 -78.79
CA PRO A 9 -13.18 48.98 -78.67
C PRO A 9 -13.82 48.89 -77.26
N VAL A 10 -13.98 50.06 -76.63
CA VAL A 10 -14.58 50.30 -75.30
C VAL A 10 -15.89 49.52 -75.03
N PRO A 11 -16.87 49.38 -75.97
CA PRO A 11 -18.09 48.62 -75.69
C PRO A 11 -17.83 47.12 -75.44
N PHE A 12 -16.77 46.56 -76.03
CA PHE A 12 -16.41 45.15 -75.84
C PHE A 12 -15.81 44.92 -74.44
N GLN A 13 -14.98 45.85 -73.96
CA GLN A 13 -14.45 45.83 -72.59
C GLN A 13 -15.57 45.93 -71.54
N ARG A 14 -16.56 46.81 -71.75
CA ARG A 14 -17.70 46.95 -70.83
C ARG A 14 -18.54 45.67 -70.74
N ARG A 15 -18.78 44.98 -71.87
CA ARG A 15 -19.50 43.69 -71.89
C ARG A 15 -18.71 42.59 -71.18
N GLN A 16 -17.39 42.49 -71.41
CA GLN A 16 -16.53 41.54 -70.71
C GLN A 16 -16.49 41.79 -69.19
N CYS A 17 -16.37 43.04 -68.74
CA CYS A 17 -16.40 43.37 -67.32
C CYS A 17 -17.74 43.00 -66.65
N ARG A 18 -18.88 43.24 -67.32
CA ARG A 18 -20.20 42.84 -66.83
C ARG A 18 -20.35 41.32 -66.76
N GLN A 19 -19.87 40.59 -67.77
CA GLN A 19 -19.90 39.11 -67.76
C GLN A 19 -18.99 38.53 -66.67
N ARG A 20 -17.79 39.07 -66.46
CA ARG A 20 -16.88 38.66 -65.38
C ARG A 20 -17.51 38.90 -64.00
N ARG A 21 -18.15 40.06 -63.79
CA ARG A 21 -18.88 40.34 -62.55
C ARG A 21 -20.02 39.36 -62.32
N ARG A 22 -20.84 39.07 -63.34
CA ARG A 22 -21.94 38.09 -63.21
C ARG A 22 -21.44 36.70 -62.86
N ARG A 23 -20.32 36.25 -63.46
CA ARG A 23 -19.70 34.96 -63.12
C ARG A 23 -19.15 34.94 -61.70
N ALA A 24 -18.49 36.01 -61.28
CA ALA A 24 -17.98 36.15 -59.91
C ALA A 24 -19.13 36.09 -58.89
N TRP A 25 -20.22 36.84 -59.11
CA TRP A 25 -21.40 36.80 -58.26
C TRP A 25 -22.08 35.42 -58.27
N GLY A 26 -22.15 34.75 -59.42
CA GLY A 26 -22.67 33.39 -59.51
C GLY A 26 -21.88 32.39 -58.65
N MET A 27 -20.54 32.45 -58.71
CA MET A 27 -19.69 31.59 -57.86
C MET A 27 -19.84 31.89 -56.37
N VAL A 28 -19.94 33.17 -55.99
CA VAL A 28 -20.16 33.56 -54.59
C VAL A 28 -21.50 33.03 -54.08
N VAL A 29 -22.58 33.19 -54.86
CA VAL A 29 -23.91 32.70 -54.46
C VAL A 29 -23.96 31.18 -54.39
N CYS A 30 -23.37 30.47 -55.36
CA CYS A 30 -23.29 29.02 -55.31
C CYS A 30 -22.44 28.53 -54.12
N GLY A 31 -21.30 29.17 -53.85
CA GLY A 31 -20.45 28.84 -52.70
C GLY A 31 -21.16 29.07 -51.38
N LEU A 32 -21.85 30.20 -51.24
CA LEU A 32 -22.62 30.53 -50.03
C LEU A 32 -23.82 29.58 -49.84
N GLY A 33 -24.50 29.22 -50.92
CA GLY A 33 -25.57 28.22 -50.92
C GLY A 33 -25.07 26.83 -50.52
N ALA A 34 -23.90 26.42 -51.00
CA ALA A 34 -23.29 25.14 -50.62
C ALA A 34 -22.90 25.11 -49.13
N LEU A 35 -22.35 26.21 -48.60
CA LEU A 35 -22.03 26.33 -47.18
C LEU A 35 -23.27 26.28 -46.30
N LEU A 36 -24.32 27.02 -46.65
CA LEU A 36 -25.59 26.99 -45.92
C LEU A 36 -26.26 25.62 -45.99
N GLY A 37 -26.23 24.96 -47.16
CA GLY A 37 -26.73 23.60 -47.32
C GLY A 37 -25.97 22.58 -46.46
N ALA A 38 -24.63 22.67 -46.43
CA ALA A 38 -23.79 21.82 -45.60
C ALA A 38 -24.03 22.05 -44.10
N ALA A 39 -24.17 23.31 -43.67
CA ALA A 39 -24.49 23.65 -42.27
C ALA A 39 -25.87 23.10 -41.86
N TRP A 40 -26.88 23.26 -42.71
CA TRP A 40 -28.23 22.75 -42.47
C TRP A 40 -28.28 21.22 -42.40
N LEU A 41 -27.57 20.53 -43.31
CA LEU A 41 -27.44 19.08 -43.27
C LEU A 41 -26.68 18.63 -42.00
N GLY A 42 -25.63 19.36 -41.61
CA GLY A 42 -24.91 19.11 -40.36
C GLY A 42 -25.83 19.17 -39.14
N GLU A 43 -26.60 20.24 -38.97
CA GLU A 43 -27.52 20.39 -37.84
C GLU A 43 -28.62 19.32 -37.81
N ARG A 44 -29.08 18.86 -38.99
CA ARG A 44 -30.18 17.88 -39.07
C ARG A 44 -29.73 16.44 -38.83
N PHE A 45 -28.54 16.07 -39.31
CA PHE A 45 -28.06 14.68 -39.23
C PHE A 45 -27.14 14.40 -38.03
N TRP A 46 -26.44 15.41 -37.52
CA TRP A 46 -25.54 15.26 -36.37
C TRP A 46 -26.21 14.79 -35.07
N PRO A 47 -27.42 15.26 -34.69
CA PRO A 47 -28.07 14.81 -33.46
C PRO A 47 -28.41 13.32 -33.48
N ASP A 48 -28.83 12.79 -34.62
CA ASP A 48 -29.20 11.38 -34.76
C ASP A 48 -27.98 10.47 -34.72
N HIS A 49 -26.82 10.93 -35.23
CA HIS A 49 -25.56 10.18 -35.13
C HIS A 49 -24.90 10.32 -33.74
N ALA A 50 -25.16 11.41 -33.01
CA ALA A 50 -24.62 11.63 -31.68
C ALA A 50 -25.40 10.89 -30.57
N ARG A 51 -26.67 10.52 -30.80
CA ARG A 51 -27.49 9.73 -29.86
C ARG A 51 -26.90 8.37 -29.48
N PRO A 52 -26.55 7.48 -30.43
CA PRO A 52 -25.99 6.17 -30.08
C PRO A 52 -24.65 6.29 -29.35
N LEU A 53 -23.84 7.31 -29.67
CA LEU A 53 -22.59 7.60 -28.95
C LEU A 53 -22.84 8.07 -27.50
N ARG A 54 -23.90 8.85 -27.26
CA ARG A 54 -24.29 9.27 -25.91
C ARG A 54 -24.82 8.09 -25.08
N GLU A 55 -25.60 7.21 -25.70
CA GLU A 55 -26.10 5.99 -25.04
C GLU A 55 -24.96 5.02 -24.73
N HIS A 56 -24.01 4.83 -25.65
CA HIS A 56 -22.82 4.03 -25.39
C HIS A 56 -21.92 4.62 -24.31
N THR A 57 -21.73 5.94 -24.28
CA THR A 57 -20.94 6.56 -23.19
C THR A 57 -21.66 6.50 -21.84
N ALA A 58 -22.99 6.60 -21.81
CA ALA A 58 -23.77 6.43 -20.59
C ALA A 58 -23.67 4.98 -20.05
N THR A 59 -23.85 3.99 -20.92
CA THR A 59 -23.73 2.56 -20.56
C THR A 59 -22.32 2.19 -20.12
N LEU A 60 -21.27 2.71 -20.78
CA LEU A 60 -19.89 2.51 -20.36
C LEU A 60 -19.61 3.12 -18.99
N LYS A 61 -20.09 4.34 -18.73
CA LYS A 61 -19.96 4.97 -17.41
C LYS A 61 -20.67 4.17 -16.32
N GLN A 62 -21.85 3.64 -16.62
CA GLN A 62 -22.59 2.79 -15.70
C GLN A 62 -21.81 1.51 -15.38
N ARG A 63 -21.34 0.76 -16.40
CA ARG A 63 -20.52 -0.44 -16.21
C ARG A 63 -19.22 -0.17 -15.44
N TYR A 64 -18.59 0.98 -15.68
CA TYR A 64 -17.41 1.38 -14.93
C TYR A 64 -17.71 1.62 -13.44
N SER A 65 -18.85 2.23 -13.13
CA SER A 65 -19.27 2.43 -11.74
C SER A 65 -19.62 1.12 -11.02
N GLU A 66 -20.26 0.19 -11.72
CA GLU A 66 -20.62 -1.14 -11.20
C GLU A 66 -19.35 -1.97 -10.90
N THR A 67 -18.43 -2.05 -11.85
CA THR A 67 -17.15 -2.77 -11.65
C THR A 67 -16.29 -2.14 -10.55
N ARG A 68 -16.31 -0.81 -10.41
CA ARG A 68 -15.62 -0.12 -9.30
C ARG A 68 -16.20 -0.49 -7.93
N LEU A 69 -17.52 -0.64 -7.84
CA LEU A 69 -18.19 -1.09 -6.61
C LEU A 69 -17.87 -2.55 -6.28
N GLU A 70 -17.83 -3.42 -7.29
CA GLU A 70 -17.45 -4.83 -7.12
C GLU A 70 -16.00 -4.97 -6.63
N LEU A 71 -15.07 -4.22 -7.24
CA LEU A 71 -13.68 -4.19 -6.80
C LEU A 71 -13.55 -3.71 -5.36
N ALA A 72 -14.26 -2.64 -4.98
CA ALA A 72 -14.23 -2.13 -3.61
C ALA A 72 -14.74 -3.16 -2.59
N ARG A 73 -15.78 -3.94 -2.94
CA ARG A 73 -16.29 -5.02 -2.11
C ARG A 73 -15.28 -6.17 -1.99
N ALA A 74 -14.72 -6.61 -3.11
CA ALA A 74 -13.72 -7.67 -3.11
C ALA A 74 -12.46 -7.29 -2.30
N THR A 75 -12.01 -6.03 -2.37
CA THR A 75 -10.90 -5.55 -1.55
C THR A 75 -11.26 -5.55 -0.06
N ALA A 76 -12.46 -5.11 0.31
CA ALA A 76 -12.90 -5.11 1.70
C ALA A 76 -13.02 -6.54 2.26
N GLU A 77 -13.50 -7.49 1.45
CA GLU A 77 -13.58 -8.91 1.82
C GLU A 77 -12.19 -9.52 2.00
N ARG A 78 -11.26 -9.25 1.09
CA ARG A 78 -9.87 -9.70 1.20
C ARG A 78 -9.22 -9.16 2.47
N ASP A 79 -9.38 -7.87 2.75
CA ASP A 79 -8.76 -7.24 3.91
C ASP A 79 -9.37 -7.79 5.21
N ALA A 80 -10.69 -8.02 5.25
CA ALA A 80 -11.35 -8.69 6.38
C ALA A 80 -10.89 -10.14 6.56
N ALA A 81 -10.60 -10.86 5.48
CA ALA A 81 -10.05 -12.22 5.53
C ALA A 81 -8.59 -12.22 6.02
N LEU A 82 -7.78 -11.23 5.59
CA LEU A 82 -6.41 -11.05 6.07
C LEU A 82 -6.38 -10.72 7.56
N GLU A 83 -7.28 -9.86 8.05
CA GLU A 83 -7.38 -9.59 9.48
C GLU A 83 -7.77 -10.84 10.28
N ARG A 84 -8.73 -11.63 9.79
CA ARG A 84 -9.06 -12.92 10.41
C ARG A 84 -7.86 -13.87 10.42
N ALA A 85 -7.12 -13.95 9.32
CA ALA A 85 -5.91 -14.76 9.24
C ALA A 85 -4.82 -14.26 10.19
N ARG A 86 -4.62 -12.94 10.32
CA ARG A 86 -3.68 -12.33 11.29
C ARG A 86 -4.06 -12.64 12.73
N VAL A 87 -5.34 -12.58 13.07
CA VAL A 87 -5.83 -12.95 14.40
C VAL A 87 -5.57 -14.44 14.66
N MET A 88 -5.88 -15.32 13.70
CA MET A 88 -5.60 -16.76 13.83
C MET A 88 -4.11 -17.07 13.91
N LEU A 89 -3.27 -16.40 13.11
CA LEU A 89 -1.82 -16.53 13.15
C LEU A 89 -1.23 -15.96 14.45
N GLY A 90 -1.77 -14.85 14.97
CA GLY A 90 -1.40 -14.32 16.28
C GLY A 90 -1.79 -15.28 17.43
N MET A 91 -2.87 -16.04 17.26
CA MET A 91 -3.21 -17.15 18.18
C MET A 91 -2.27 -18.34 18.02
N GLN A 92 -1.80 -18.67 16.81
CA GLN A 92 -0.86 -19.78 16.55
C GLN A 92 0.60 -19.44 16.90
N ALA A 93 1.01 -18.17 16.83
CA ALA A 93 2.30 -17.67 17.31
C ALA A 93 2.49 -17.80 18.84
N ARG A 94 1.48 -18.34 19.55
CA ARG A 94 1.61 -18.85 20.92
C ARG A 94 2.46 -20.12 21.03
N ALA A 95 2.81 -20.79 19.93
CA ALA A 95 3.83 -21.84 19.88
C ALA A 95 5.19 -21.17 19.75
N ASN A 96 5.84 -20.75 20.84
CA ASN A 96 6.87 -21.57 21.49
C ASN A 96 7.02 -21.25 22.99
N TRP A 97 5.99 -20.71 23.64
CA TRP A 97 6.03 -20.45 25.08
C TRP A 97 6.33 -21.70 25.90
N ALA A 98 5.77 -22.84 25.50
CA ALA A 98 6.04 -24.11 26.13
C ALA A 98 7.54 -24.48 26.02
N GLU A 99 8.14 -24.33 24.84
CA GLU A 99 9.56 -24.64 24.61
C GLU A 99 10.48 -23.69 25.36
N VAL A 100 10.18 -22.39 25.36
CA VAL A 100 10.93 -21.38 26.12
C VAL A 100 10.84 -21.65 27.62
N LEU A 101 9.66 -21.96 28.15
CA LEU A 101 9.49 -22.31 29.56
C LEU A 101 10.22 -23.61 29.92
N ILE A 102 10.17 -24.62 29.05
CA ILE A 102 10.92 -25.87 29.21
C ILE A 102 12.43 -25.57 29.26
N ALA A 103 12.94 -24.78 28.32
CA ALA A 103 14.35 -24.37 28.28
C ALA A 103 14.77 -23.61 29.54
N ILE A 104 13.93 -22.68 30.02
CA ILE A 104 14.17 -21.96 31.28
C ILE A 104 14.24 -22.94 32.45
N CYS A 105 13.27 -23.85 32.58
CA CYS A 105 13.25 -24.84 33.66
C CYS A 105 14.45 -25.80 33.63
N GLN A 106 14.93 -26.18 32.45
CA GLN A 106 16.12 -27.04 32.29
C GLN A 106 17.42 -26.30 32.59
N ALA A 107 17.45 -24.98 32.41
CA ALA A 107 18.64 -24.16 32.62
C ALA A 107 18.87 -23.76 34.09
N ILE A 108 17.91 -23.97 35.01
CA ILE A 108 18.00 -23.50 36.41
C ILE A 108 19.08 -24.31 37.16
N PRO A 109 20.22 -23.69 37.56
CA PRO A 109 21.23 -24.39 38.33
C PRO A 109 20.81 -24.53 39.80
N ALA A 110 21.50 -25.40 40.53
CA ALA A 110 21.31 -25.52 41.98
C ALA A 110 21.65 -24.18 42.67
N GLY A 111 20.72 -23.68 43.50
CA GLY A 111 20.91 -22.42 44.21
C GLY A 111 20.31 -21.19 43.51
N VAL A 112 19.55 -21.37 42.43
CA VAL A 112 18.69 -20.34 41.83
C VAL A 112 17.22 -20.70 42.07
N VAL A 113 16.43 -19.72 42.52
CA VAL A 113 14.99 -19.86 42.74
C VAL A 113 14.27 -18.75 41.97
N LEU A 114 13.41 -19.12 41.03
CA LEU A 114 12.57 -18.16 40.32
C LEU A 114 11.34 -17.83 41.16
N THR A 115 11.02 -16.54 41.27
CA THR A 115 9.90 -16.02 42.07
C THR A 115 8.77 -15.50 41.19
N ALA A 116 9.09 -14.95 40.02
CA ALA A 116 8.10 -14.48 39.06
C ALA A 116 8.63 -14.58 37.63
N SER A 117 7.71 -14.81 36.70
CA SER A 117 7.96 -14.72 35.26
C SER A 117 6.86 -13.90 34.62
N GLU A 118 7.22 -12.79 33.98
CA GLU A 118 6.29 -11.92 33.27
C GLU A 118 6.60 -12.02 31.77
N GLY A 119 5.64 -12.52 30.99
CA GLY A 119 5.76 -12.61 29.54
C GLY A 119 5.12 -11.41 28.87
N MET A 120 5.86 -10.72 28.02
CA MET A 120 5.36 -9.59 27.25
C MET A 120 5.55 -9.84 25.75
N ASN A 121 4.44 -9.77 25.01
CA ASN A 121 4.51 -9.73 23.55
C ASN A 121 4.95 -8.32 23.16
N VAL A 122 6.20 -8.16 22.71
CA VAL A 122 6.64 -6.91 22.11
C VAL A 122 6.02 -6.87 20.70
N GLY A 123 4.80 -6.35 20.64
CA GLY A 123 4.14 -6.06 19.38
C GLY A 123 5.01 -5.10 18.57
N GLN A 124 5.03 -5.29 17.24
CA GLN A 124 5.79 -4.51 16.26
C GLN A 124 5.65 -3.00 16.50
N SER A 125 6.51 -2.44 17.34
CA SER A 125 6.58 -1.00 17.57
C SER A 125 7.60 -0.42 16.59
N GLY A 126 7.21 -0.32 15.32
CA GLY A 126 7.65 0.68 14.32
C GLY A 126 9.13 0.86 13.96
N ASP A 127 10.08 0.40 14.76
CA ASP A 127 11.50 0.63 14.58
C ASP A 127 12.28 -0.55 15.19
N SER A 128 13.15 -1.16 14.38
CA SER A 128 14.03 -2.31 14.68
C SER A 128 13.42 -3.72 14.73
N ASP A 129 13.50 -4.40 13.58
CA ASP A 129 14.10 -5.74 13.34
C ASP A 129 13.79 -6.95 14.25
N GLY A 130 12.69 -6.96 14.98
CA GLY A 130 12.23 -8.21 15.56
C GLY A 130 10.93 -8.10 16.30
N SER A 131 9.85 -8.68 15.75
CA SER A 131 8.73 -9.14 16.56
C SER A 131 9.22 -10.30 17.43
N GLY A 132 9.82 -9.98 18.57
CA GLY A 132 10.37 -10.92 19.53
C GLY A 132 9.48 -11.05 20.76
N LEU A 133 9.31 -12.27 21.24
CA LEU A 133 8.74 -12.52 22.56
C LEU A 133 9.79 -12.14 23.62
N SER A 134 9.44 -11.28 24.56
CA SER A 134 10.31 -10.98 25.71
C SER A 134 9.76 -11.59 26.99
N VAL A 135 10.62 -12.20 27.80
CA VAL A 135 10.28 -12.76 29.11
C VAL A 135 11.15 -12.12 30.17
N THR A 136 10.53 -11.49 31.16
CA THR A 136 11.25 -10.98 32.32
C THR A 136 11.16 -12.01 33.44
N LEU A 137 12.30 -12.55 33.83
CA LEU A 137 12.44 -13.48 34.93
C LEU A 137 12.93 -12.74 36.17
N ARG A 138 12.28 -12.99 37.30
CA ARG A 138 12.71 -12.52 38.60
C ARG A 138 12.96 -13.70 39.51
N GLY A 139 14.02 -13.61 40.30
CA GLY A 139 14.40 -14.70 41.18
C GLY A 139 15.41 -14.28 42.23
N MET A 140 15.87 -15.28 42.97
CA MET A 140 16.90 -15.18 43.99
C MET A 140 17.99 -16.20 43.70
N CYS A 141 19.23 -15.88 44.02
CA CYS A 141 20.36 -16.80 43.91
C CYS A 141 21.33 -16.64 45.07
N LEU A 142 22.10 -17.69 45.36
CA LEU A 142 23.08 -17.71 46.46
C LEU A 142 24.31 -16.83 46.21
N GLY A 143 24.53 -16.37 44.97
CA GLY A 143 25.66 -15.53 44.63
C GLY A 143 25.82 -15.27 43.13
N HIS A 144 26.72 -14.35 42.79
CA HIS A 144 26.96 -13.93 41.40
C HIS A 144 27.40 -15.10 40.49
N ALA A 145 28.10 -16.10 41.03
CA ALA A 145 28.52 -17.28 40.29
C ALA A 145 27.31 -18.10 39.79
N ALA A 146 26.32 -18.33 40.65
CA ALA A 146 25.10 -19.05 40.28
C ALA A 146 24.26 -18.27 39.25
N LEU A 147 24.22 -16.94 39.37
CA LEU A 147 23.55 -16.08 38.37
C LEU A 147 24.26 -16.11 37.02
N ALA A 148 25.59 -16.07 37.01
CA ALA A 148 26.38 -16.15 35.78
C ALA A 148 26.19 -17.53 35.09
N GLU A 149 26.25 -18.61 35.86
CA GLU A 149 26.00 -19.97 35.35
C GLU A 149 24.59 -20.08 34.75
N PHE A 150 23.58 -19.52 35.42
CA PHE A 150 22.21 -19.50 34.92
C PHE A 150 22.08 -18.70 33.61
N ALA A 151 22.66 -17.49 33.55
CA ALA A 151 22.63 -16.68 32.34
C ALA A 151 23.34 -17.36 31.17
N ASP A 152 24.46 -18.04 31.41
CA ASP A 152 25.20 -18.79 30.39
C ASP A 152 24.51 -20.10 29.98
N ALA A 153 23.76 -20.74 30.88
CA ALA A 153 22.89 -21.86 30.52
C ALA A 153 21.75 -21.39 29.59
N LEU A 154 21.14 -20.25 29.88
CA LEU A 154 20.08 -19.66 29.05
C LEU A 154 20.60 -19.23 27.66
N ARG A 155 21.80 -18.64 27.57
CA ARG A 155 22.42 -18.26 26.28
C ARG A 155 22.76 -19.46 25.40
N ARG A 156 22.95 -20.65 25.99
CA ARG A 156 23.21 -21.88 25.25
C ARG A 156 21.93 -22.57 24.75
N ALA A 157 20.76 -22.13 25.21
CA ALA A 157 19.49 -22.66 24.73
C ALA A 157 19.16 -22.09 23.35
N GLU A 158 18.96 -22.95 22.36
CA GLU A 158 18.67 -22.55 20.96
C GLU A 158 17.40 -21.69 20.82
N THR A 159 16.46 -21.82 21.75
CA THR A 159 15.21 -21.07 21.77
C THR A 159 15.37 -19.62 22.23
N ILE A 160 16.50 -19.26 22.84
CA ILE A 160 16.76 -17.94 23.45
C ILE A 160 17.81 -17.21 22.61
N ALA A 161 17.39 -16.14 21.92
CA ALA A 161 18.30 -15.36 21.08
C ALA A 161 19.18 -14.41 21.90
N ARG A 162 18.64 -13.86 23.00
CA ARG A 162 19.33 -12.85 23.80
C ARG A 162 18.95 -12.95 25.27
N VAL A 163 19.92 -12.70 26.13
CA VAL A 163 19.77 -12.61 27.60
C VAL A 163 20.41 -11.32 28.06
N GLU A 164 19.63 -10.44 28.66
CA GLU A 164 20.12 -9.20 29.27
C GLU A 164 19.92 -9.24 30.78
N PRO A 165 20.97 -8.94 31.55
CA PRO A 165 20.83 -8.70 32.97
C PRO A 165 20.10 -7.37 33.20
N GLY A 166 19.04 -7.42 34.00
CA GLY A 166 18.36 -6.26 34.54
C GLY A 166 18.96 -5.87 35.89
N ASN A 167 18.09 -5.62 36.87
CA ASN A 167 18.50 -5.22 38.21
C ASN A 167 19.02 -6.41 39.02
N VAL A 168 20.12 -6.23 39.76
CA VAL A 168 20.67 -7.21 40.71
C VAL A 168 20.91 -6.51 42.04
N ALA A 169 20.27 -6.98 43.10
CA ALA A 169 20.33 -6.36 44.42
C ALA A 169 20.41 -7.43 45.51
N ARG A 170 21.13 -7.12 46.61
CA ARG A 170 21.15 -7.98 47.80
C ARG A 170 19.79 -7.93 48.49
N ALA A 171 19.27 -9.12 48.84
CA ALA A 171 18.02 -9.28 49.56
C ALA A 171 18.24 -10.22 50.75
N PRO A 172 17.76 -9.88 51.96
CA PRO A 172 17.82 -10.78 53.10
C PRO A 172 16.78 -11.89 52.94
N VAL A 173 17.22 -13.15 52.98
CA VAL A 173 16.34 -14.32 52.88
C VAL A 173 16.61 -15.23 54.07
N GLY A 174 15.68 -15.26 55.04
CA GLY A 174 15.76 -16.18 56.17
C GLY A 174 16.98 -16.01 57.10
N GLY A 175 17.70 -14.89 57.02
CA GLY A 175 18.91 -14.62 57.81
C GLY A 175 20.21 -14.69 57.01
N ASP A 176 20.17 -15.23 55.79
CA ASP A 176 21.32 -15.28 54.88
C ASP A 176 21.24 -14.17 53.80
N GLU A 177 22.40 -13.73 53.30
CA GLU A 177 22.48 -12.81 52.16
C GLU A 177 22.27 -13.57 50.84
N ALA A 178 21.15 -13.30 50.16
CA ALA A 178 20.91 -13.75 48.79
C ALA A 178 20.95 -12.56 47.82
N LEU A 179 21.07 -12.85 46.53
CA LEU A 179 20.94 -11.85 45.46
C LEU A 179 19.59 -12.02 44.77
N SER A 180 18.76 -11.00 44.87
CA SER A 180 17.61 -10.84 43.97
C SER A 180 18.10 -10.39 42.59
N PHE A 181 17.52 -10.94 41.54
CA PHE A 181 17.88 -10.60 40.17
C PHE A 181 16.64 -10.46 39.28
N GLU A 182 16.82 -9.70 38.21
CA GLU A 182 15.92 -9.59 37.08
C GLU A 182 16.70 -9.89 35.79
N LEU A 183 16.20 -10.79 34.95
CA LEU A 183 16.78 -11.13 33.65
C LEU A 183 15.70 -10.95 32.59
N THR A 184 16.04 -10.27 31.50
CA THR A 184 15.16 -10.18 30.34
C THR A 184 15.67 -11.13 29.26
N LEU A 185 14.79 -11.98 28.74
CA LEU A 185 15.08 -12.95 27.69
C LEU A 185 14.31 -12.56 26.44
N TRP A 186 14.92 -12.70 25.27
CA TRP A 186 14.24 -12.59 23.99
C TRP A 186 14.27 -13.94 23.30
N ALA A 187 13.10 -14.48 23.00
CA ALA A 187 13.00 -15.72 22.24
C ALA A 187 13.36 -15.43 20.77
N GLY A 188 14.23 -16.26 20.21
CA GLY A 188 14.55 -16.25 18.79
C GLY A 188 13.51 -17.05 18.04
N GLY A 189 12.75 -16.43 17.14
CA GLY A 189 12.04 -17.19 16.13
C GLY A 189 13.06 -17.87 15.24
N ALA A 190 13.25 -19.19 15.40
CA ALA A 190 13.99 -20.01 14.45
C ALA A 190 13.23 -20.01 13.11
N ASN A 191 13.41 -18.94 12.34
CA ASN A 191 13.03 -18.81 10.94
C ASN A 191 14.10 -17.93 10.27
N GLN A 192 15.30 -18.50 10.16
CA GLN A 192 16.14 -18.30 8.99
C GLN A 192 16.01 -19.54 8.11
#